data_AF-A0AAU4G0S6-F1
#
_entry.id   AF-A0AAU4G0S6-F1
#
_cell.length_a   1.000
_cell.length_b   1.000
_cell.length_c   1.000
_cell.angle_alpha   90.00
_cell.angle_beta   90.00
_cell.angle_gamma   90.00
#
_symmetry.space_group_name_H-M   'P 1'
#
loop_
_entity.id
_entity.type
_entity.pdbx_description
1 polymer ?
#
loop_
_entity_poly.entity_id
_entity_poly.type
_entity_poly.pdbx_seq_one_letter_code
_entity_poly.pdbx_strand_id
1 'polypeptide(L)'
;MFDYLKERWRHRRDRHRRKILRKHIAKVDAERKAARTPLERLDPLVRELIEMGHGSGYYNDRARKIGELLNDRGGLPLMQAVYYEVFNWHPVTARDLQWAWNRIGDWQA
;
A
#
# COMPACT_ATOMS: atom_id res chain seq x y z
N MET A 1 46.98 0.65 -1.46
CA MET A 1 46.56 1.28 -2.74
C MET A 1 45.46 0.48 -3.46
N PHE A 2 45.50 -0.86 -3.46
CA PHE A 2 44.44 -1.71 -4.05
C PHE A 2 43.06 -1.62 -3.38
N ASP A 3 43.00 -1.45 -2.06
CA ASP A 3 41.72 -1.39 -1.34
C ASP A 3 40.93 -0.10 -1.63
N TYR A 4 41.62 1.03 -1.77
CA TYR A 4 41.02 2.31 -2.15
C TYR A 4 40.31 2.25 -3.52
N LEU A 5 40.91 1.55 -4.49
CA LEU A 5 40.29 1.35 -5.80
C LEU A 5 39.04 0.46 -5.69
N LYS A 6 39.12 -0.66 -4.95
CA LYS A 6 37.95 -1.54 -4.72
C LYS A 6 36.80 -0.81 -4.03
N GLU A 7 37.11 0.04 -3.06
CA GLU A 7 36.13 0.83 -2.31
C GLU A 7 35.47 1.91 -3.19
N ARG A 8 36.26 2.60 -4.01
CA ARG A 8 35.75 3.55 -5.02
C ARG A 8 34.86 2.88 -6.08
N TRP A 9 35.16 1.63 -6.47
CA TRP A 9 34.31 0.84 -7.36
C TRP A 9 33.02 0.37 -6.70
N ARG A 10 33.04 -0.01 -5.41
CA ARG A 10 31.83 -0.32 -4.63
C ARG A 10 30.91 0.90 -4.52
N HIS A 11 31.44 2.06 -4.12
CA HIS A 11 30.66 3.30 -4.03
C HIS A 11 30.01 3.71 -5.36
N ARG A 12 30.71 3.55 -6.50
CA ARG A 12 30.13 3.83 -7.82
C ARG A 12 28.96 2.89 -8.14
N ARG A 13 29.11 1.59 -7.88
CA ARG A 13 28.04 0.60 -8.06
C ARG A 13 26.85 0.88 -7.14
N ASP A 14 27.08 1.23 -5.89
CA ASP A 14 26.02 1.55 -4.94
C ASP A 14 25.26 2.81 -5.33
N ARG A 15 25.95 3.86 -5.78
CA ARG A 15 25.29 5.06 -6.33
C ARG A 15 24.42 4.73 -7.54
N HIS A 16 24.94 3.89 -8.45
CA HIS A 16 24.18 3.48 -9.63
C HIS A 16 22.94 2.65 -9.25
N ARG A 17 23.09 1.66 -8.35
CA ARG A 17 21.98 0.86 -7.81
C ARG A 17 20.93 1.74 -7.13
N ARG A 18 21.35 2.68 -6.27
CA ARG A 18 20.43 3.64 -5.63
C ARG A 18 19.69 4.51 -6.64
N LYS A 19 20.36 4.93 -7.73
CA LYS A 19 19.73 5.70 -8.81
C LYS A 19 18.67 4.87 -9.54
N ILE A 20 18.97 3.62 -9.87
CA ILE A 20 18.00 2.70 -10.50
C ILE A 20 16.81 2.50 -9.56
N LEU A 21 17.06 2.18 -8.29
CA LEU A 21 16.03 1.93 -7.30
C LEU A 21 15.11 3.15 -7.13
N ARG A 22 15.67 4.36 -7.03
CA ARG A 22 14.89 5.61 -6.93
C ARG A 22 14.00 5.83 -8.15
N LYS A 23 14.52 5.58 -9.36
CA LYS A 23 13.72 5.70 -10.60
C LYS A 23 12.59 4.68 -10.61
N HIS A 24 12.85 3.45 -10.19
CA HIS A 24 11.84 2.40 -10.11
C HIS A 24 10.76 2.75 -9.09
N ILE A 25 11.12 3.17 -7.87
CA ILE A 25 10.17 3.61 -6.85
C ILE A 25 9.31 4.77 -7.36
N ALA A 26 9.92 5.80 -7.95
CA ALA A 26 9.19 6.94 -8.49
C ALA A 26 8.21 6.55 -9.62
N LYS A 27 8.61 5.60 -10.48
CA LYS A 27 7.74 5.07 -11.53
C LYS A 27 6.53 4.34 -10.92
N VAL A 28 6.77 3.43 -9.98
CA VAL A 28 5.70 2.66 -9.32
C VAL A 28 4.76 3.60 -8.56
N ASP A 29 5.28 4.62 -7.87
CA ASP A 29 4.45 5.60 -7.17
C ASP A 29 3.62 6.46 -8.13
N ALA A 30 4.14 6.79 -9.31
CA ALA A 30 3.38 7.49 -10.35
C ALA A 30 2.26 6.61 -10.93
N GLU A 31 2.54 5.33 -11.19
CA GLU A 31 1.55 4.35 -11.66
C GLU A 31 0.42 4.18 -10.62
N ARG A 32 0.77 4.05 -9.33
CA ARG A 32 -0.23 4.00 -8.25
C ARG A 32 -1.07 5.26 -8.18
N LYS A 33 -0.45 6.44 -8.26
CA LYS A 33 -1.18 7.72 -8.25
C LYS A 33 -2.16 7.83 -9.41
N ALA A 34 -1.78 7.35 -10.59
CA ALA A 34 -2.66 7.33 -11.76
C ALA A 34 -3.81 6.33 -11.63
N ALA A 35 -3.61 5.24 -10.89
CA ALA A 35 -4.62 4.21 -10.64
C ALA A 35 -5.60 4.54 -9.50
N ARG A 36 -5.38 5.63 -8.75
CA ARG A 36 -6.28 6.03 -7.65
C ARG A 36 -7.61 6.52 -8.19
N THR A 37 -8.67 6.10 -7.53
CA THR A 37 -9.97 6.74 -7.69
C THR A 37 -9.96 8.09 -6.97
N PRO A 38 -10.42 9.21 -7.57
CA PRO A 38 -10.52 10.50 -6.89
C PRO A 38 -11.34 10.41 -5.60
N LEU A 39 -10.92 11.11 -4.53
CA LEU A 39 -11.53 11.00 -3.20
C LEU A 39 -13.04 11.23 -3.23
N GLU A 40 -13.51 12.18 -4.03
CA GLU A 40 -14.90 12.58 -4.17
C GLU A 40 -15.80 11.45 -4.69
N ARG A 41 -15.21 10.49 -5.42
CA ARG A 41 -15.90 9.36 -6.05
C ARG A 41 -15.80 8.06 -5.26
N LEU A 42 -15.02 8.05 -4.18
CA LEU A 42 -14.88 6.87 -3.33
C LEU A 42 -16.13 6.63 -2.48
N ASP A 43 -16.44 5.35 -2.27
CA ASP A 43 -17.38 4.94 -1.23
C ASP A 43 -16.93 5.50 0.13
N PRO A 44 -17.86 6.00 0.98
CA PRO A 44 -17.51 6.59 2.26
C PRO A 44 -16.65 5.69 3.16
N LEU A 45 -16.86 4.37 3.15
CA LEU A 45 -16.06 3.44 3.94
C LEU A 45 -14.63 3.34 3.42
N VAL A 46 -14.45 3.38 2.09
CA VAL A 46 -13.13 3.36 1.46
C VAL A 46 -12.38 4.66 1.73
N ARG A 47 -13.08 5.80 1.68
CA ARG A 47 -12.50 7.10 2.05
C ARG A 47 -12.02 7.09 3.51
N GLU A 48 -12.82 6.55 4.42
CA GLU A 48 -12.46 6.45 5.83
C GLU A 48 -11.18 5.61 6.05
N LEU A 49 -11.02 4.49 5.32
CA LEU A 49 -9.78 3.71 5.34
C LEU A 49 -8.57 4.50 4.84
N ILE A 50 -8.74 5.31 3.80
CA ILE A 50 -7.65 6.15 3.29
C ILE A 50 -7.27 7.22 4.31
N GLU A 51 -8.25 7.86 4.96
CA GLU A 51 -8.00 8.83 6.03
C GLU A 51 -7.30 8.18 7.24
N MET A 52 -7.73 6.99 7.66
CA MET A 52 -7.04 6.21 8.70
C MET A 52 -5.58 5.90 8.36
N GLY A 53 -5.29 5.59 7.09
CA GLY A 53 -3.94 5.32 6.62
C GLY A 53 -2.98 6.52 6.73
N HIS A 54 -3.50 7.75 6.72
CA HIS A 54 -2.73 8.97 6.97
C HIS A 54 -2.45 9.22 8.47
N GLY A 55 -3.31 8.70 9.35
CA GLY A 55 -3.24 8.94 10.79
C GLY A 55 -2.68 7.74 11.56
N SER A 56 -3.58 6.96 12.16
CA SER A 56 -3.26 5.87 13.09
C SER A 56 -2.86 4.54 12.44
N GLY A 57 -3.00 4.41 11.12
CA GLY A 57 -2.93 3.13 10.44
C GLY A 57 -4.16 2.26 10.72
N TYR A 58 -4.03 0.95 10.48
CA TYR A 58 -5.18 0.03 10.41
C TYR A 58 -5.32 -0.94 11.59
N TYR A 59 -4.46 -0.84 12.61
CA TYR A 59 -4.54 -1.64 13.83
C TYR A 59 -5.58 -1.08 14.80
N ASN A 60 -6.84 -1.01 14.37
CA ASN A 60 -7.94 -0.57 15.21
C ASN A 60 -9.24 -1.32 14.87
N ASP A 61 -10.17 -1.32 15.82
CA ASP A 61 -11.45 -2.01 15.69
C ASP A 61 -12.30 -1.43 14.56
N ARG A 62 -12.11 -0.15 14.22
CA ARG A 62 -12.86 0.51 13.15
C ARG A 62 -12.49 -0.05 11.78
N ALA A 63 -11.20 -0.25 11.51
CA ALA A 63 -10.71 -0.87 10.28
C ALA A 63 -11.28 -2.29 10.13
N ARG A 64 -11.31 -3.07 11.21
CA ARG A 64 -11.97 -4.39 11.24
C ARG A 64 -13.45 -4.29 10.91
N LYS A 65 -14.17 -3.35 11.54
CA LYS A 65 -15.61 -3.17 11.33
C LYS A 65 -15.95 -2.79 9.89
N ILE A 66 -15.12 -1.96 9.26
CA ILE A 66 -15.29 -1.65 7.84
C ILE A 66 -15.13 -2.91 6.98
N GLY A 67 -14.17 -3.78 7.30
CA GLY A 67 -14.01 -5.07 6.61
C GLY A 67 -15.26 -5.95 6.67
N GLU A 68 -15.89 -6.04 7.84
CA GLU A 68 -17.17 -6.76 8.01
C GLU A 68 -18.27 -6.15 7.13
N LEU A 69 -18.43 -4.82 7.14
CA LEU A 69 -19.43 -4.14 6.33
C LEU A 69 -19.21 -4.33 4.82
N LEU A 70 -17.95 -4.34 4.38
CA LEU A 70 -17.61 -4.60 2.98
C LEU A 70 -17.92 -6.06 2.60
N ASN A 71 -17.60 -7.00 3.48
CA ASN A 71 -17.94 -8.41 3.28
C ASN A 71 -19.46 -8.60 3.15
N ASP A 72 -20.24 -7.98 4.03
CA ASP A 72 -21.71 -8.07 4.01
C ASP A 72 -22.31 -7.45 2.74
N ARG A 73 -21.69 -6.40 2.20
CA ARG A 73 -22.16 -5.70 0.99
C ARG A 73 -21.82 -6.41 -0.31
N GLY A 74 -20.63 -6.99 -0.41
CA GLY A 74 -20.11 -7.47 -1.69
C GLY A 74 -19.10 -8.59 -1.61
N GLY A 75 -18.85 -9.12 -0.41
CA GLY A 75 -17.98 -10.26 -0.16
C GLY A 75 -16.55 -10.07 -0.68
N LEU A 76 -15.94 -11.21 -1.04
CA LEU A 76 -14.57 -11.33 -1.53
C LEU A 76 -14.20 -10.32 -2.65
N PRO A 77 -14.95 -10.18 -3.76
CA PRO A 77 -14.58 -9.28 -4.84
C PRO A 77 -14.49 -7.81 -4.41
N LEU A 78 -15.44 -7.37 -3.58
CA LEU A 78 -15.44 -6.00 -3.08
C LEU A 78 -14.28 -5.78 -2.12
N MET A 79 -14.03 -6.71 -1.20
CA MET A 79 -12.91 -6.60 -0.26
C MET A 79 -11.56 -6.51 -0.96
N GLN A 80 -11.34 -7.32 -2.01
CA GLN A 80 -10.11 -7.26 -2.81
C GLN A 80 -9.98 -5.92 -3.54
N ALA A 81 -11.06 -5.45 -4.17
CA ALA A 81 -11.07 -4.16 -4.85
C ALA A 81 -10.72 -3.01 -3.89
N VAL A 82 -11.31 -3.00 -2.69
CA VAL A 82 -10.99 -1.99 -1.67
C VAL A 82 -9.55 -2.11 -1.19
N TYR A 83 -9.04 -3.32 -0.95
CA TYR A 83 -7.65 -3.51 -0.56
C TYR A 83 -6.68 -2.92 -1.58
N TYR A 84 -6.90 -3.18 -2.88
CA TYR A 84 -6.04 -2.64 -3.93
C TYR A 84 -6.17 -1.12 -4.08
N GLU A 85 -7.36 -0.56 -3.93
CA GLU A 85 -7.54 0.90 -3.87
C GLU A 85 -6.72 1.47 -2.71
N VAL A 86 -6.91 0.96 -1.48
CA VAL A 86 -6.14 1.43 -0.31
C VAL A 86 -4.62 1.25 -0.51
N PHE A 87 -4.18 0.16 -1.14
CA PHE A 87 -2.77 -0.07 -1.46
C PHE A 87 -2.20 0.98 -2.44
N ASN A 88 -3.01 1.49 -3.38
CA ASN A 88 -2.60 2.57 -4.29
C ASN A 88 -2.40 3.89 -3.53
N TRP A 89 -3.16 4.13 -2.46
CA TRP A 89 -3.01 5.29 -1.58
C TRP A 89 -1.82 5.13 -0.63
N HIS A 90 -1.78 4.00 0.07
CA HIS A 90 -0.91 3.75 1.22
C HIS A 90 -0.19 2.39 1.13
N PRO A 91 0.78 2.23 0.21
CA PRO A 91 1.36 0.91 -0.09
C PRO A 91 2.12 0.27 1.08
N VAL A 92 2.57 1.09 2.04
CA VAL A 92 3.31 0.60 3.23
C VAL A 92 2.35 0.13 4.30
N THR A 93 1.38 0.95 4.69
CA THR A 93 0.46 0.66 5.80
C THR A 93 -0.72 -0.21 5.36
N ALA A 94 -1.09 -0.28 4.08
CA ALA A 94 -2.16 -1.15 3.59
C ALA A 94 -1.94 -2.63 3.96
N ARG A 95 -0.68 -3.06 4.17
CA ARG A 95 -0.37 -4.41 4.66
C ARG A 95 -0.97 -4.68 6.04
N ASP A 96 -1.19 -3.66 6.85
CA ASP A 96 -1.80 -3.81 8.17
C ASP A 96 -3.29 -4.19 8.08
N LEU A 97 -3.95 -3.92 6.94
CA LEU A 97 -5.30 -4.44 6.68
C LEU A 97 -5.32 -5.97 6.64
N GLN A 98 -4.20 -6.63 6.31
CA GLN A 98 -4.06 -8.08 6.41
C GLN A 98 -4.36 -8.60 7.81
N TRP A 99 -3.95 -7.84 8.82
CA TRP A 99 -4.23 -8.13 10.22
C TRP A 99 -5.67 -7.75 10.59
N ALA A 100 -6.09 -6.53 10.25
CA ALA A 100 -7.40 -6.02 10.63
C ALA A 100 -8.55 -6.90 10.08
N TRP A 101 -8.42 -7.35 8.84
CA TRP A 101 -9.42 -8.16 8.14
C TRP A 101 -9.14 -9.65 8.18
N ASN A 102 -8.23 -10.10 9.04
CA ASN A 102 -7.96 -11.51 9.20
C ASN A 102 -9.26 -12.26 9.57
N ARG A 103 -9.55 -13.33 8.82
CA ARG A 103 -10.75 -14.18 8.92
C ARG A 103 -12.09 -13.52 8.55
N ILE A 104 -12.07 -12.47 7.72
CA ILE A 104 -13.29 -11.83 7.22
C ILE A 104 -13.41 -12.11 5.72
N GLY A 105 -14.47 -12.77 5.26
CA GLY A 105 -14.78 -12.85 3.82
C GLY A 105 -13.73 -13.52 2.92
N ASP A 106 -12.79 -14.28 3.50
CA ASP A 106 -11.72 -15.01 2.79
C ASP A 106 -10.97 -14.18 1.72
N TRP A 107 -10.83 -12.87 1.95
CA TRP A 107 -10.32 -11.93 0.95
C TRP A 107 -8.86 -12.19 0.49
N GLN A 108 -8.13 -12.99 1.27
CA GLN A 108 -6.74 -13.38 1.02
C GLN A 108 -6.58 -14.75 0.34
N ALA A 109 -7.68 -15.44 0.03
CA ALA A 109 -7.66 -16.77 -0.60
C ALA A 109 -7.13 -16.74 -2.04
#